data_AF-A0A1C0VK22-F1
#
_entry.id   AF-A0A1C0VK22-F1
#
_cell.length_a   1.000
_cell.length_b   1.000
_cell.length_c   1.000
_cell.angle_alpha   90.00
_cell.angle_beta   90.00
_cell.angle_gamma   90.00
#
_symmetry.space_group_name_H-M   'P 1'
#
loop_
_entity.id
_entity.type
_entity.pdbx_description
1 polymer ?
#
loop_
_entity_poly.entity_id
_entity_poly.type
_entity_poly.pdbx_seq_one_letter_code
_entity_poly.pdbx_strand_id
1 'polypeptide(L)'
;MDLLEYQAKALFAAMGIPVLPSQPIASLQELRELKIPYPIALKSQVRAGGRGRAGGIRFASNTIDAVAAAQAIFSLPIGGECPALLLAEAKYNVEQEFYLAVALDDNARRPVLLGSTQGGMDGKLSAGTVHQVLVDGEFSPFYARRLVLKMGLRGELVPSVSEIVERMYALFVQNDLDLVEINPLGVDRAGELMALDGKVTVNDSAIDRHTELKCLLNGVVMPPSLKPVWIEGGTAPASVANAAHGAQGAVNGQSSNSTNGDRSKKNASTPIGIVCNGMGLTLAALDLVCRFGGNVAGFINVGWTVGGGRPEILEGRLEQALASLSHPHPVRVVLLDLLGSAITLDGVVAVIHQYAKRHGWWRQETQPMEELPQPLSTTRSEGDLAVNNWANNLALNQGRGPAIVLRVLGEPSDETRELIESLPISLADSLEAAAKLTAVLANAPQV
;
A
#
# COMPACT_ATOMS: atom_id res chain seq x y z
N MET A 1 -8.55 0.34 -0.48
CA MET A 1 -7.85 1.56 -0.93
C MET A 1 -8.43 2.79 -0.24
N ASP A 2 -7.58 3.72 0.20
CA ASP A 2 -8.03 4.97 0.85
C ASP A 2 -8.35 6.09 -0.17
N LEU A 3 -9.49 6.74 0.02
CA LEU A 3 -9.85 7.97 -0.70
C LEU A 3 -9.06 9.17 -0.16
N LEU A 4 -8.86 10.19 -1.02
CA LEU A 4 -8.44 11.51 -0.56
C LEU A 4 -9.60 12.20 0.19
N GLU A 5 -9.30 13.10 1.12
CA GLU A 5 -10.31 13.74 1.97
C GLU A 5 -11.38 14.48 1.14
N TYR A 6 -11.01 15.20 0.07
CA TYR A 6 -11.99 15.88 -0.76
C TYR A 6 -12.97 14.91 -1.44
N GLN A 7 -12.54 13.69 -1.75
CA GLN A 7 -13.37 12.63 -2.33
C GLN A 7 -14.29 12.04 -1.27
N ALA A 8 -13.78 11.78 -0.06
CA ALA A 8 -14.59 11.37 1.08
C ALA A 8 -15.69 12.40 1.39
N LYS A 9 -15.35 13.69 1.37
CA LYS A 9 -16.31 14.78 1.58
C LYS A 9 -17.34 14.91 0.46
N ALA A 10 -16.98 14.60 -0.78
CA ALA A 10 -17.96 14.53 -1.87
C ALA A 10 -19.00 13.42 -1.61
N LEU A 11 -18.57 12.26 -1.11
CA LEU A 11 -19.49 11.18 -0.70
C LEU A 11 -20.36 11.59 0.49
N PHE A 12 -19.78 12.28 1.48
CA PHE A 12 -20.53 12.80 2.63
C PHE A 12 -21.63 13.78 2.19
N ALA A 13 -21.29 14.73 1.32
CA ALA A 13 -22.25 15.68 0.76
C ALA A 13 -23.37 14.98 -0.01
N ALA A 14 -23.04 13.97 -0.82
CA ALA A 14 -24.03 13.18 -1.57
C ALA A 14 -25.02 12.44 -0.65
N MET A 15 -24.57 12.04 0.54
CA MET A 15 -25.41 11.41 1.57
C MET A 15 -26.19 12.42 2.43
N GLY A 16 -25.99 13.72 2.22
CA GLY A 16 -26.58 14.78 3.05
C GLY A 16 -25.91 14.94 4.42
N ILE A 17 -24.67 14.44 4.59
CA ILE A 17 -23.86 14.75 5.76
C ILE A 17 -23.31 16.17 5.57
N PRO A 18 -23.48 17.08 6.55
CA PRO A 18 -23.00 18.46 6.42
C PRO A 18 -21.48 18.52 6.25
N VAL A 19 -21.02 19.18 5.19
CA VAL A 19 -19.62 19.48 4.91
C VAL A 19 -19.46 20.96 4.61
N LEU A 20 -18.25 21.48 4.84
CA LEU A 20 -17.95 22.89 4.57
C LEU A 20 -17.81 23.13 3.07
N PRO A 21 -18.14 24.34 2.60
CA PRO A 21 -17.74 24.79 1.29
C PRO A 21 -16.23 24.62 1.13
N SER A 22 -15.83 23.87 0.11
CA SER A 22 -14.44 23.55 -0.17
C SER A 22 -14.15 23.56 -1.67
N GLN A 23 -12.89 23.83 -2.01
CA GLN A 23 -12.40 23.97 -3.38
C GLN A 23 -11.02 23.29 -3.47
N PRO A 24 -10.86 22.30 -4.37
CA PRO A 24 -9.55 21.75 -4.70
C PRO A 24 -8.67 22.82 -5.35
N ILE A 25 -7.38 22.80 -5.01
CA ILE A 25 -6.37 23.75 -5.49
C ILE A 25 -5.19 22.96 -6.03
N ALA A 26 -5.00 22.97 -7.35
CA ALA A 26 -3.86 22.30 -8.01
C ALA A 26 -2.67 23.25 -8.22
N SER A 27 -2.91 24.56 -8.23
CA SER A 27 -1.89 25.57 -8.43
C SER A 27 -2.11 26.81 -7.55
N LEU A 28 -1.03 27.56 -7.29
CA LEU A 28 -1.10 28.78 -6.47
C LEU A 28 -1.97 29.89 -7.11
N GLN A 29 -2.20 29.83 -8.43
CA GLN A 29 -3.00 30.84 -9.13
C GLN A 29 -4.49 30.73 -8.78
N GLU A 30 -4.98 29.50 -8.62
CA GLU A 30 -6.39 29.22 -8.26
C GLU A 30 -6.80 29.82 -6.91
N LEU A 31 -5.84 30.11 -6.03
CA LEU A 31 -6.11 30.78 -4.74
C LEU A 31 -6.63 32.21 -4.89
N ARG A 32 -6.34 32.86 -6.03
CA ARG A 32 -6.88 34.19 -6.35
C ARG A 32 -8.34 34.14 -6.81
N GLU A 33 -8.79 32.96 -7.23
CA GLU A 33 -10.12 32.71 -7.79
C GLU A 33 -11.00 31.92 -6.81
N LEU A 34 -10.60 31.87 -5.53
CA LEU A 34 -11.38 31.20 -4.48
C LEU A 34 -12.78 31.79 -4.38
N LYS A 35 -13.78 30.91 -4.47
CA LYS A 35 -15.20 31.25 -4.29
C LYS A 35 -15.63 31.21 -2.81
N ILE A 36 -14.75 30.78 -1.92
CA ILE A 36 -15.01 30.57 -0.50
C ILE A 36 -14.49 31.77 0.29
N PRO A 37 -15.26 32.32 1.23
CA PRO A 37 -14.81 33.42 2.04
C PRO A 37 -13.68 33.02 3.00
N TYR A 38 -12.78 33.96 3.26
CA TYR A 38 -11.81 33.85 4.34
C TYR A 38 -12.46 34.04 5.71
N PRO A 39 -11.88 33.48 6.79
CA PRO A 39 -10.67 32.66 6.82
C PRO A 39 -10.91 31.22 6.30
N ILE A 40 -9.87 30.61 5.76
CA ILE A 40 -9.88 29.24 5.23
C ILE A 40 -8.85 28.34 5.93
N ALA A 41 -9.07 27.03 5.86
CA ALA A 41 -8.07 26.00 6.09
C ALA A 41 -7.58 25.46 4.74
N LEU A 42 -6.26 25.35 4.57
CA LEU A 42 -5.61 24.67 3.45
C LEU A 42 -5.09 23.32 3.94
N LYS A 43 -5.52 22.24 3.29
CA LYS A 43 -5.24 20.86 3.69
C LYS A 43 -4.59 20.07 2.57
N SER A 44 -3.45 19.46 2.87
CA SER A 44 -2.77 18.53 1.98
C SER A 44 -3.67 17.34 1.60
N GLN A 45 -3.75 17.05 0.30
CA GLN A 45 -4.43 15.86 -0.21
C GLN A 45 -3.41 14.76 -0.52
N VAL A 46 -3.03 14.04 0.54
CA VAL A 46 -2.25 12.80 0.47
C VAL A 46 -3.03 11.70 1.18
N ARG A 47 -2.78 10.43 0.83
CA ARG A 47 -3.43 9.29 1.50
C ARG A 47 -2.83 8.98 2.87
N ALA A 48 -1.60 9.45 3.13
CA ALA A 48 -0.95 9.29 4.42
C ALA A 48 -1.69 10.05 5.53
N GLY A 49 -1.93 9.37 6.66
CA GLY A 49 -2.50 10.01 7.86
C GLY A 49 -1.51 10.95 8.56
N GLY A 50 -1.99 11.67 9.57
CA GLY A 50 -1.14 12.51 10.44
C GLY A 50 -0.68 13.84 9.81
N ARG A 51 -1.32 14.28 8.73
CA ARG A 51 -1.00 15.54 8.03
C ARG A 51 -1.07 16.79 8.93
N GLY A 52 -1.95 16.83 9.93
CA GLY A 52 -2.01 17.93 10.90
C GLY A 52 -0.68 18.12 11.63
N ARG A 53 -0.13 17.04 12.20
CA ARG A 53 1.18 17.01 12.87
C ARG A 53 2.35 17.32 11.95
N ALA A 54 2.27 16.90 10.70
CA ALA A 54 3.31 17.19 9.71
C ALA A 54 3.33 18.67 9.29
N GLY A 55 2.28 19.44 9.59
CA GLY A 55 2.12 20.83 9.12
C GLY A 55 1.46 20.94 7.75
N GLY A 56 0.80 19.86 7.30
CA GLY A 56 0.02 19.78 6.07
C GLY A 56 -1.38 20.39 6.17
N ILE A 57 -1.73 20.99 7.32
CA ILE A 57 -2.94 21.78 7.51
C ILE A 57 -2.51 23.16 8.00
N ARG A 58 -2.93 24.23 7.29
CA ARG A 58 -2.62 25.62 7.67
C ARG A 58 -3.83 26.52 7.47
N PHE A 59 -4.00 27.50 8.34
CA PHE A 59 -5.06 28.50 8.21
C PHE A 59 -4.55 29.76 7.52
N ALA A 60 -5.42 30.40 6.75
CA ALA A 60 -5.14 31.67 6.08
C ALA A 60 -6.33 32.62 6.23
N SER A 61 -6.05 33.90 6.48
CA SER A 61 -7.07 34.94 6.67
C SER A 61 -7.27 35.82 5.43
N ASN A 62 -6.40 35.70 4.43
CA ASN A 62 -6.45 36.43 3.18
C ASN A 62 -5.65 35.68 2.10
N THR A 63 -5.72 36.17 0.85
CA THR A 63 -5.07 35.55 -0.31
C THR A 63 -3.55 35.50 -0.21
N ILE A 64 -2.91 36.50 0.39
CA ILE A 64 -1.45 36.54 0.51
C ILE A 64 -0.98 35.41 1.45
N ASP A 65 -1.63 35.30 2.61
CA ASP A 65 -1.36 34.24 3.58
C ASP A 65 -1.65 32.86 2.99
N ALA A 66 -2.72 32.74 2.19
CA ALA A 66 -3.09 31.48 1.55
C ALA A 66 -2.04 31.01 0.55
N VAL A 67 -1.50 31.91 -0.28
CA VAL A 67 -0.45 31.59 -1.24
C VAL A 67 0.82 31.12 -0.52
N ALA A 68 1.23 31.82 0.54
CA ALA A 68 2.39 31.44 1.33
C ALA A 68 2.20 30.08 2.02
N ALA A 69 1.02 29.84 2.60
CA ALA A 69 0.68 28.56 3.23
C ALA A 69 0.65 27.42 2.21
N ALA A 70 0.03 27.61 1.04
CA ALA A 70 -0.04 26.60 0.00
C ALA A 70 1.36 26.23 -0.55
N GLN A 71 2.23 27.22 -0.79
CA GLN A 71 3.59 26.97 -1.25
C GLN A 71 4.38 26.11 -0.26
N ALA A 72 4.20 26.35 1.04
CA ALA A 72 4.82 25.56 2.09
C ALA A 72 4.27 24.12 2.11
N ILE A 73 2.95 23.93 1.94
CA ILE A 73 2.34 22.59 1.97
C ILE A 73 2.71 21.78 0.71
N PHE A 74 2.70 22.39 -0.48
CA PHE A 74 3.09 21.70 -1.73
C PHE A 74 4.54 21.16 -1.69
N SER A 75 5.41 21.81 -0.92
CA SER A 75 6.82 21.42 -0.79
C SER A 75 7.10 20.51 0.42
N LEU A 76 6.07 20.12 1.16
CA LEU A 76 6.19 19.35 2.40
C LEU A 76 5.91 17.86 2.13
N PRO A 77 6.92 16.98 2.24
CA PRO A 77 6.70 15.55 2.12
C PRO A 77 5.94 15.02 3.36
N ILE A 78 4.80 14.38 3.14
CA ILE A 78 3.97 13.76 4.18
C ILE A 78 3.86 12.28 3.83
N GLY A 79 4.40 11.41 4.69
CA GLY A 79 4.47 9.98 4.39
C GLY A 79 5.40 9.63 3.22
N GLY A 80 6.32 10.51 2.84
CA GLY A 80 7.24 10.33 1.72
C GLY A 80 6.77 10.93 0.39
N GLU A 81 5.55 11.48 0.35
CA GLU A 81 4.98 12.08 -0.86
C GLU A 81 4.68 13.57 -0.64
N CYS A 82 4.97 14.40 -1.64
CA CYS A 82 4.47 15.77 -1.68
C CYS A 82 3.07 15.80 -2.30
N PRO A 83 2.13 16.60 -1.77
CA PRO A 83 0.79 16.67 -2.33
C PRO A 83 0.81 17.27 -3.74
N ALA A 84 0.08 16.65 -4.67
CA ALA A 84 -0.20 17.25 -5.98
C ALA A 84 -1.41 18.21 -5.94
N LEU A 85 -2.19 18.17 -4.86
CA LEU A 85 -3.44 18.89 -4.70
C LEU A 85 -3.62 19.32 -3.24
N LEU A 86 -4.19 20.50 -3.02
CA LEU A 86 -4.66 20.95 -1.71
C LEU A 86 -6.18 21.09 -1.72
N LEU A 87 -6.79 21.03 -0.54
CA LEU A 87 -8.20 21.39 -0.34
C LEU A 87 -8.25 22.70 0.45
N ALA A 88 -8.79 23.75 -0.16
CA ALA A 88 -9.17 24.97 0.53
C ALA A 88 -10.60 24.81 1.07
N GLU A 89 -10.80 25.05 2.36
CA GLU A 89 -12.09 24.84 3.02
C GLU A 89 -12.41 26.01 3.94
N ALA A 90 -13.67 26.43 4.00
CA ALA A 90 -14.11 27.50 4.90
C ALA A 90 -13.75 27.15 6.35
N LYS A 91 -13.29 28.12 7.15
CA LYS A 91 -13.05 27.87 8.57
C LYS A 91 -14.38 27.77 9.31
N TYR A 92 -14.55 26.70 10.09
CA TYR A 92 -15.68 26.52 10.98
C TYR A 92 -15.31 26.92 12.43
N ASN A 93 -16.24 27.55 13.14
CA ASN A 93 -16.03 27.96 14.52
C ASN A 93 -16.58 26.89 15.47
N VAL A 94 -15.69 25.99 15.90
CA VAL A 94 -16.04 24.77 16.63
C VAL A 94 -15.96 25.00 18.13
N GLU A 95 -16.98 24.56 18.86
CA GLU A 95 -17.00 24.51 20.33
C GLU A 95 -16.70 23.10 20.86
N GLN A 96 -17.16 22.06 20.14
CA GLN A 96 -16.93 20.66 20.50
C GLN A 96 -16.60 19.84 19.26
N GLU A 97 -15.74 18.84 19.43
CA GLU A 97 -15.35 17.93 18.36
C GLU A 97 -15.67 16.50 18.79
N PHE A 98 -16.39 15.78 17.94
CA PHE A 98 -16.71 14.36 18.14
C PHE A 98 -15.95 13.50 17.13
N TYR A 99 -15.74 12.25 17.52
CA TYR A 99 -15.25 11.19 16.64
C TYR A 99 -16.42 10.27 16.31
N LEU A 100 -16.60 9.92 15.04
CA LEU A 100 -17.55 8.91 14.59
C LEU A 100 -16.89 8.01 13.54
N ALA A 101 -17.15 6.71 13.59
CA ALA A 101 -16.78 5.80 12.53
C ALA A 101 -17.77 4.64 12.36
N VAL A 102 -17.83 4.11 11.14
CA VAL A 102 -18.46 2.84 10.79
C VAL A 102 -17.38 1.98 10.15
N ALA A 103 -17.13 0.80 10.71
CA ALA A 103 -16.09 -0.12 10.25
C ALA A 103 -16.61 -1.55 10.22
N LEU A 104 -15.91 -2.44 9.53
CA LEU A 104 -16.14 -3.88 9.63
C LEU A 104 -15.42 -4.43 10.87
N ASP A 105 -16.14 -5.11 11.76
CA ASP A 105 -15.54 -5.95 12.80
C ASP A 105 -15.26 -7.32 12.20
N ASP A 106 -13.98 -7.64 11.97
CA ASP A 106 -13.55 -8.90 11.35
C ASP A 106 -13.87 -10.13 12.20
N ASN A 107 -13.91 -9.99 13.53
CA ASN A 107 -14.20 -11.11 14.42
C ASN A 107 -15.69 -11.43 14.41
N ALA A 108 -16.52 -10.40 14.54
CA ALA A 108 -17.97 -10.54 14.49
C ALA A 108 -18.50 -10.71 13.07
N ARG A 109 -17.70 -10.38 12.05
CA ARG A 109 -18.05 -10.32 10.63
C ARG A 109 -19.28 -9.44 10.38
N ARG A 110 -19.32 -8.31 11.06
CA ARG A 110 -20.47 -7.40 11.08
C ARG A 110 -20.01 -5.95 11.17
N PRO A 111 -20.80 -4.99 10.68
CA PRO A 111 -20.50 -3.58 10.89
C PRO A 111 -20.53 -3.21 12.38
N VAL A 112 -19.59 -2.38 12.80
CA VAL A 112 -19.53 -1.76 14.12
C VAL A 112 -19.58 -0.24 13.99
N LEU A 113 -20.44 0.38 14.79
CA LEU A 113 -20.50 1.83 14.93
C LEU A 113 -19.61 2.24 16.11
N LEU A 114 -18.76 3.23 15.90
CA LEU A 114 -17.81 3.75 16.88
C LEU A 114 -18.07 5.25 17.08
N GLY A 115 -17.93 5.72 18.32
CA GLY A 115 -18.14 7.13 18.62
C GLY A 115 -17.50 7.58 19.92
N SER A 116 -17.01 8.83 19.95
CA SER A 116 -16.44 9.46 21.14
C SER A 116 -16.73 10.97 21.14
N THR A 117 -16.89 11.55 22.34
CA THR A 117 -17.00 13.00 22.53
C THR A 117 -15.64 13.71 22.50
N GLN A 118 -14.56 12.97 22.27
CA GLN A 118 -13.19 13.48 22.17
C GLN A 118 -12.66 13.36 20.74
N GLY A 119 -13.24 14.11 19.81
CA GLY A 119 -12.74 14.23 18.43
C GLY A 119 -11.50 15.11 18.31
N GLY A 120 -10.88 15.12 17.12
CA GLY A 120 -9.81 16.07 16.78
C GLY A 120 -8.46 15.80 17.45
N MET A 121 -8.38 14.79 18.32
CA MET A 121 -7.13 14.39 18.96
C MET A 121 -6.28 13.53 18.00
N ASP A 122 -5.11 14.05 17.62
CA ASP A 122 -4.14 13.33 16.79
C ASP A 122 -3.67 12.01 17.44
N GLY A 123 -4.25 10.89 17.02
CA GLY A 123 -3.74 9.53 17.28
C GLY A 123 -3.86 9.04 18.73
N LYS A 124 -4.70 9.66 19.57
CA LYS A 124 -4.88 9.27 20.98
C LYS A 124 -6.35 9.19 21.40
N LEU A 125 -7.20 8.58 20.58
CA LEU A 125 -8.45 8.06 21.10
C LEU A 125 -8.10 6.88 22.02
N SER A 126 -8.30 7.06 23.33
CA SER A 126 -8.12 5.98 24.29
C SER A 126 -9.22 4.94 24.04
N ALA A 127 -8.88 3.66 24.08
CA ALA A 127 -9.86 2.58 23.99
C ALA A 127 -10.98 2.72 25.07
N GLY A 128 -10.71 3.42 26.17
CA GLY A 128 -11.69 3.70 27.21
C GLY A 128 -12.66 4.86 26.92
N THR A 129 -12.40 5.68 25.89
CA THR A 129 -13.25 6.84 25.54
C THR A 129 -14.05 6.64 24.26
N VAL A 130 -13.76 5.59 23.50
CA VAL A 130 -14.53 5.20 22.32
C VAL A 130 -15.63 4.21 22.72
N HIS A 131 -16.87 4.57 22.44
CA HIS A 131 -18.02 3.70 22.60
C HIS A 131 -18.27 2.93 21.32
N GLN A 132 -18.68 1.67 21.47
CA GLN A 132 -18.98 0.79 20.33
C GLN A 132 -20.39 0.20 20.40
N VAL A 133 -20.96 0.01 19.22
CA VAL A 133 -22.26 -0.59 18.99
C VAL A 133 -22.16 -1.51 17.77
N LEU A 134 -22.15 -2.82 17.99
CA LEU A 134 -22.24 -3.80 16.92
C LEU A 134 -23.64 -3.78 16.31
N VAL A 135 -23.72 -3.81 14.98
CA VAL A 135 -24.97 -3.94 14.23
C VAL A 135 -25.23 -5.42 13.97
N ASP A 136 -26.21 -5.98 14.67
CA ASP A 136 -26.61 -7.39 14.55
C ASP A 136 -27.91 -7.51 13.75
N GLY A 137 -27.85 -8.13 12.58
CA GLY A 137 -28.97 -8.19 11.64
C GLY A 137 -29.14 -6.94 10.79
N GLU A 138 -30.40 -6.64 10.43
CA GLU A 138 -30.73 -5.45 9.63
C GLU A 138 -30.53 -4.18 10.45
N PHE A 139 -30.04 -3.13 9.78
CA PHE A 139 -29.84 -1.85 10.44
C PHE A 139 -31.16 -1.18 10.76
N SER A 140 -31.22 -0.60 11.96
CA SER A 140 -32.30 0.28 12.38
C SER A 140 -31.72 1.54 13.03
N PRO A 141 -32.42 2.69 12.95
CA PRO A 141 -32.04 3.93 13.63
C PRO A 141 -31.73 3.78 15.13
N PHE A 142 -32.27 2.74 15.77
CA PHE A 142 -31.98 2.42 17.17
C PHE A 142 -30.49 2.18 17.43
N TYR A 143 -29.73 1.60 16.48
CA TYR A 143 -28.29 1.40 16.63
C TYR A 143 -27.53 2.72 16.72
N ALA A 144 -27.82 3.67 15.83
CA ALA A 144 -27.24 5.00 15.85
C ALA A 144 -27.57 5.73 17.16
N ARG A 145 -28.86 5.75 17.54
CA ARG A 145 -29.29 6.37 18.80
C ARG A 145 -28.65 5.72 20.02
N ARG A 146 -28.49 4.39 20.03
CA ARG A 146 -27.81 3.65 21.10
C ARG A 146 -26.35 4.07 21.24
N LEU A 147 -25.64 4.28 20.12
CA LEU A 147 -24.26 4.77 20.15
C LEU A 147 -24.19 6.17 20.75
N VAL A 148 -25.03 7.07 20.25
CA VAL A 148 -25.08 8.48 20.66
C VAL A 148 -25.41 8.64 22.15
N LEU A 149 -26.32 7.81 22.68
CA LEU A 149 -26.61 7.75 24.12
C LEU A 149 -25.43 7.19 24.94
N LYS A 150 -24.73 6.17 24.42
CA LYS A 150 -23.51 5.64 25.08
C LYS A 150 -22.39 6.68 25.15
N MET A 151 -22.26 7.53 24.12
CA MET A 151 -21.35 8.69 24.12
C MET A 151 -21.73 9.74 25.16
N GLY A 152 -22.91 9.65 25.77
CA GLY A 152 -23.39 10.60 26.78
C GLY A 152 -23.99 11.88 26.20
N LEU A 153 -24.26 11.93 24.89
CA LEU A 153 -24.91 13.08 24.26
C LEU A 153 -26.38 13.20 24.70
N ARG A 154 -26.88 14.44 24.70
CA ARG A 154 -28.22 14.81 25.23
C ARG A 154 -28.85 15.91 24.38
N GLY A 155 -30.16 16.11 24.55
CA GLY A 155 -30.92 17.18 23.88
C GLY A 155 -30.94 17.00 22.36
N GLU A 156 -30.89 18.12 21.63
CA GLU A 156 -30.96 18.17 20.16
C GLU A 156 -29.76 17.49 19.46
N LEU A 157 -28.63 17.29 20.15
CA LEU A 157 -27.51 16.54 19.60
C LEU A 157 -27.83 15.05 19.40
N VAL A 158 -28.79 14.49 20.16
CA VAL A 158 -29.15 13.08 20.03
C VAL A 158 -29.70 12.76 18.64
N PRO A 159 -30.80 13.39 18.17
CA PRO A 159 -31.30 13.14 16.82
C PRO A 159 -30.29 13.55 15.74
N SER A 160 -29.65 14.73 15.85
CA SER A 160 -28.77 15.24 14.80
C SER A 160 -27.52 14.38 14.57
N VAL A 161 -26.87 13.90 15.65
CA VAL A 161 -25.71 13.01 15.51
C VAL A 161 -26.14 11.60 15.08
N SER A 162 -27.31 11.13 15.55
CA SER A 162 -27.84 9.82 15.12
C SER A 162 -28.08 9.79 13.61
N GLU A 163 -28.66 10.84 13.04
CA GLU A 163 -28.91 10.95 11.60
C GLU A 163 -27.61 10.91 10.78
N ILE A 164 -26.54 11.53 11.26
CA ILE A 164 -25.22 11.44 10.61
C ILE A 164 -24.69 10.00 10.66
N VAL A 165 -24.78 9.31 11.81
CA VAL A 165 -24.35 7.91 11.92
C VAL A 165 -25.17 7.00 11.01
N GLU A 166 -26.47 7.23 10.86
CA GLU A 166 -27.33 6.51 9.92
C GLU A 166 -26.89 6.71 8.47
N ARG A 167 -26.59 7.95 8.08
CA ARG A 167 -26.05 8.28 6.75
C ARG A 167 -24.67 7.65 6.50
N MET A 168 -23.78 7.66 7.51
CA MET A 168 -22.48 6.99 7.43
C MET A 168 -22.63 5.48 7.23
N TYR A 169 -23.57 4.85 7.95
CA TYR A 169 -23.85 3.42 7.80
C TYR A 169 -24.42 3.10 6.42
N ALA A 170 -25.37 3.90 5.94
CA ALA A 170 -25.93 3.75 4.60
C ALA A 170 -24.83 3.88 3.52
N LEU A 171 -23.94 4.87 3.66
CA LEU A 171 -22.79 5.05 2.77
C LEU A 171 -21.89 3.80 2.78
N PHE A 172 -21.57 3.30 3.97
CA PHE A 172 -20.72 2.13 4.20
C PHE A 172 -21.27 0.90 3.46
N VAL A 173 -22.56 0.59 3.64
CA VAL A 173 -23.17 -0.61 3.04
C VAL A 173 -23.39 -0.46 1.54
N GLN A 174 -23.87 0.69 1.07
CA GLN A 174 -24.19 0.90 -0.36
C GLN A 174 -22.96 0.84 -1.27
N ASN A 175 -21.78 1.16 -0.73
CA ASN A 175 -20.54 1.30 -1.48
C ASN A 175 -19.50 0.21 -1.14
N ASP A 176 -19.88 -0.82 -0.37
CA ASP A 176 -18.99 -1.89 0.11
C ASP A 176 -17.67 -1.33 0.67
N LEU A 177 -17.78 -0.40 1.62
CA LEU A 177 -16.62 0.25 2.23
C LEU A 177 -16.10 -0.59 3.41
N ASP A 178 -14.80 -0.51 3.67
CA ASP A 178 -14.18 -1.11 4.86
C ASP A 178 -14.19 -0.14 6.05
N LEU A 179 -14.20 1.17 5.78
CA LEU A 179 -14.24 2.23 6.79
C LEU A 179 -14.93 3.49 6.25
N VAL A 180 -15.77 4.09 7.09
CA VAL A 180 -16.25 5.47 6.98
C VAL A 180 -15.99 6.16 8.30
N GLU A 181 -15.13 7.17 8.33
CA GLU A 181 -14.73 7.90 9.53
C GLU A 181 -14.89 9.41 9.34
N ILE A 182 -15.45 10.08 10.36
CA ILE A 182 -15.48 11.54 10.49
C ILE A 182 -14.73 11.90 11.76
N ASN A 183 -13.57 12.57 11.62
CA ASN A 183 -12.71 12.92 12.74
C ASN A 183 -11.91 14.22 12.50
N PRO A 184 -12.41 15.39 12.94
CA PRO A 184 -13.57 15.57 13.82
C PRO A 184 -14.90 15.84 13.09
N LEU A 185 -16.00 15.49 13.75
CA LEU A 185 -17.31 16.10 13.56
C LEU A 185 -17.41 17.30 14.50
N GLY A 186 -17.37 18.51 13.96
CA GLY A 186 -17.44 19.76 14.73
C GLY A 186 -18.88 20.12 15.08
N VAL A 187 -19.05 20.72 16.26
CA VAL A 187 -20.29 21.31 16.75
C VAL A 187 -20.05 22.77 17.10
N ASP A 188 -20.87 23.68 16.60
CA ASP A 188 -20.79 25.10 16.99
C ASP A 188 -21.69 25.45 18.19
N ARG A 189 -21.74 26.75 18.53
CA ARG A 189 -22.56 27.27 19.64
C ARG A 189 -24.06 27.11 19.43
N ALA A 190 -24.51 27.04 18.18
CA ALA A 190 -25.92 26.84 17.84
C ALA A 190 -26.29 25.35 17.88
N GLY A 191 -25.31 24.45 17.96
CA GLY A 191 -25.51 23.01 17.91
C GLY A 191 -25.52 22.46 16.47
N GLU A 192 -25.14 23.27 15.49
CA GLU A 192 -24.99 22.82 14.11
C GLU A 192 -23.80 21.88 13.99
N LEU A 193 -23.91 20.88 13.12
CA LEU A 193 -22.93 19.82 12.95
C LEU A 193 -22.19 19.98 11.62
N MET A 194 -20.89 19.72 11.63
CA MET A 194 -20.07 19.84 10.43
C MET A 194 -18.96 18.79 10.37
N ALA A 195 -18.89 18.00 9.30
CA ALA A 195 -17.80 17.05 9.08
C ALA A 195 -16.54 17.81 8.67
N LEU A 196 -15.63 18.03 9.62
CA LEU A 196 -14.42 18.82 9.40
C LEU A 196 -13.33 18.01 8.73
N ASP A 197 -13.31 16.70 8.90
CA ASP A 197 -12.38 15.79 8.24
C ASP A 197 -13.10 14.47 7.94
N GLY A 198 -12.58 13.73 6.96
CA GLY A 198 -13.22 12.52 6.48
C GLY A 198 -12.20 11.53 5.95
N LYS A 199 -12.32 10.28 6.40
CA LYS A 199 -11.58 9.15 5.86
C LYS A 199 -12.54 8.07 5.41
N VAL A 200 -12.35 7.60 4.18
CA VAL A 200 -13.10 6.48 3.61
C VAL A 200 -12.11 5.48 3.02
N THR A 201 -12.26 4.23 3.43
CA THR A 201 -11.51 3.09 2.89
C THR A 201 -12.46 2.21 2.09
N VAL A 202 -12.18 2.04 0.81
CA VAL A 202 -12.96 1.19 -0.09
C VAL A 202 -12.42 -0.24 -0.03
N ASN A 203 -13.33 -1.22 -0.09
CA ASN A 203 -12.95 -2.62 -0.21
C ASN A 203 -12.39 -2.91 -1.62
N ASP A 204 -11.12 -3.29 -1.68
CA ASP A 204 -10.42 -3.54 -2.95
C ASP A 204 -11.05 -4.68 -3.75
N SER A 205 -11.71 -5.63 -3.09
CA SER A 205 -12.42 -6.74 -3.76
C SER A 205 -13.79 -6.34 -4.30
N ALA A 206 -14.30 -5.18 -3.89
CA ALA A 206 -15.60 -4.66 -4.31
C ALA A 206 -15.52 -3.58 -5.40
N ILE A 207 -14.34 -3.00 -5.64
CA ILE A 207 -14.23 -1.80 -6.48
C ILE A 207 -14.76 -2.00 -7.91
N ASP A 208 -14.64 -3.20 -8.47
CA ASP A 208 -15.04 -3.47 -9.85
C ASP A 208 -16.55 -3.45 -10.08
N ARG A 209 -17.37 -3.60 -9.03
CA ARG A 209 -18.83 -3.41 -9.12
C ARG A 209 -19.27 -1.97 -8.84
N HIS A 210 -18.35 -1.09 -8.43
CA HIS A 210 -18.62 0.30 -8.07
C HIS A 210 -17.95 1.27 -9.03
N THR A 211 -18.53 1.41 -10.23
CA THR A 211 -17.99 2.28 -11.30
C THR A 211 -17.78 3.72 -10.82
N GLU A 212 -18.69 4.24 -10.00
CA GLU A 212 -18.63 5.61 -9.47
C GLU A 212 -17.43 5.82 -8.52
N LEU A 213 -17.21 4.88 -7.59
CA LEU A 213 -16.03 4.90 -6.71
C LEU A 213 -14.74 4.77 -7.49
N LYS A 214 -14.75 3.94 -8.54
CA LYS A 214 -13.60 3.77 -9.44
C LYS A 214 -13.26 5.06 -10.18
N CYS A 215 -14.27 5.80 -10.64
CA CYS A 215 -14.09 7.13 -11.24
C CYS A 215 -13.52 8.14 -10.23
N LEU A 216 -14.06 8.16 -9.01
CA LEU A 216 -13.57 9.02 -7.92
C LEU A 216 -12.11 8.74 -7.61
N LEU A 217 -11.72 7.46 -7.44
CA LEU A 217 -10.34 7.04 -7.17
C LEU A 217 -9.35 7.48 -8.26
N ASN A 218 -9.79 7.48 -9.51
CA ASN A 218 -8.99 7.90 -10.65
C ASN A 218 -8.94 9.43 -10.86
N GLY A 219 -9.60 10.21 -10.00
CA GLY A 219 -9.57 11.68 -10.05
C GLY A 219 -10.47 12.30 -11.12
N VAL A 220 -11.42 11.55 -11.68
CA VAL A 220 -12.41 12.09 -12.62
C VAL A 220 -13.62 12.58 -11.82
N VAL A 221 -13.77 13.90 -11.68
CA VAL A 221 -14.93 14.53 -11.02
C VAL A 221 -16.20 14.20 -11.81
N MET A 222 -17.19 13.58 -11.16
CA MET A 222 -18.51 13.31 -11.75
C MET A 222 -19.53 14.43 -11.42
N PRO A 223 -20.47 14.73 -12.33
CA PRO A 223 -21.50 15.75 -12.13
C PRO A 223 -22.60 15.36 -11.12
N PRO A 224 -23.37 16.33 -10.58
CA PRO A 224 -24.09 16.24 -9.31
C PRO A 224 -25.40 15.42 -9.27
N SER A 225 -25.65 14.50 -10.19
CA SER A 225 -26.98 13.89 -10.34
C SER A 225 -26.97 12.37 -10.31
N LEU A 226 -26.73 11.81 -9.12
CA LEU A 226 -27.11 10.44 -8.78
C LEU A 226 -28.00 10.50 -7.54
N LYS A 227 -29.31 10.51 -7.78
CA LYS A 227 -30.29 10.17 -6.75
C LYS A 227 -30.42 8.65 -6.76
N PRO A 228 -30.28 7.95 -5.62
CA PRO A 228 -30.50 6.51 -5.61
C PRO A 228 -31.97 6.21 -5.98
N VAL A 229 -32.15 5.44 -7.04
CA VAL A 229 -33.42 4.80 -7.39
C VAL A 229 -33.43 3.44 -6.70
N TRP A 230 -34.43 3.21 -5.85
CA TRP A 230 -34.66 1.88 -5.26
C TRP A 230 -35.24 0.95 -6.33
N ILE A 231 -34.57 -0.17 -6.62
CA ILE A 231 -35.14 -1.24 -7.42
C ILE A 231 -35.08 -2.54 -6.61
N GLU A 232 -36.26 -3.01 -6.21
CA GLU A 232 -36.47 -4.37 -5.72
C GLU A 232 -36.25 -5.39 -6.84
N GLY A 233 -35.37 -6.37 -6.60
CA GLY A 233 -35.39 -7.69 -7.23
C GLY A 233 -34.80 -7.83 -8.64
N GLY A 234 -33.85 -8.77 -8.80
CA GLY A 234 -33.62 -9.46 -10.07
C GLY A 234 -32.18 -9.59 -10.57
N THR A 235 -31.56 -10.73 -10.23
CA THR A 235 -30.58 -11.54 -10.99
C THR A 235 -29.55 -10.89 -11.92
N ALA A 236 -28.27 -11.15 -11.62
CA ALA A 236 -27.11 -10.89 -12.46
C ALA A 236 -26.99 -11.81 -13.68
N PRO A 237 -26.25 -11.37 -14.72
CA PRO A 237 -25.39 -12.28 -15.48
C PRO A 237 -23.92 -11.83 -15.53
N ALA A 238 -23.07 -12.84 -15.70
CA ALA A 238 -21.61 -12.80 -15.77
C ALA A 238 -21.06 -12.10 -17.02
N SER A 239 -19.87 -11.49 -16.90
CA SER A 239 -18.60 -11.99 -17.50
C SER A 239 -17.60 -10.88 -17.86
N VAL A 240 -16.37 -11.08 -17.34
CA VAL A 240 -15.06 -10.93 -18.01
C VAL A 240 -14.44 -9.54 -18.23
N ALA A 241 -13.15 -9.49 -17.79
CA ALA A 241 -12.04 -8.60 -18.18
C ALA A 241 -11.81 -7.30 -17.39
N ASN A 242 -11.01 -7.39 -16.32
CA ASN A 242 -9.65 -6.80 -16.25
C ASN A 242 -9.06 -6.92 -14.83
N ALA A 243 -8.38 -8.03 -14.55
CA ALA A 243 -7.61 -8.21 -13.32
C ALA A 243 -6.10 -8.09 -13.62
N ALA A 244 -5.61 -6.86 -13.61
CA ALA A 244 -4.17 -6.57 -13.66
C ALA A 244 -3.88 -5.25 -12.94
N HIS A 245 -4.09 -5.18 -11.63
CA HIS A 245 -3.45 -4.18 -10.76
C HIS A 245 -2.70 -4.95 -9.68
N GLY A 246 -1.37 -5.03 -9.85
CA GLY A 246 -0.47 -5.60 -8.87
C GLY A 246 -0.49 -4.77 -7.59
N ALA A 247 -0.58 -5.47 -6.46
CA ALA A 247 -0.43 -4.87 -5.14
C ALA A 247 1.01 -4.34 -4.99
N GLN A 248 1.22 -3.05 -5.26
CA GLN A 248 2.39 -2.31 -4.80
C GLN A 248 2.17 -1.96 -3.32
N GLY A 249 2.52 -2.88 -2.43
CA GLY A 249 2.60 -2.62 -0.99
C GLY A 249 4.03 -2.24 -0.62
N ALA A 250 4.40 -0.96 -0.69
CA ALA A 250 5.61 -0.46 -0.07
C ALA A 250 5.39 -0.36 1.45
N VAL A 251 5.79 -1.39 2.21
CA VAL A 251 5.78 -1.35 3.67
C VAL A 251 7.04 -0.64 4.15
N ASN A 252 6.92 0.64 4.51
CA ASN A 252 7.95 1.39 5.21
C ASN A 252 8.12 0.86 6.64
N GLY A 253 8.97 -0.15 6.82
CA GLY A 253 9.42 -0.63 8.12
C GLY A 253 10.47 0.30 8.74
N GLN A 254 10.08 1.46 9.27
CA GLN A 254 10.92 2.22 10.19
C GLN A 254 10.71 1.70 11.62
N SER A 255 11.57 0.76 12.04
CA SER A 255 11.80 0.51 13.48
C SER A 255 12.88 1.47 13.96
N SER A 256 12.47 2.63 14.47
CA SER A 256 13.32 3.51 15.27
C SER A 256 13.23 3.12 16.74
N ASN A 257 14.28 2.49 17.25
CA ASN A 257 14.67 2.67 18.64
C ASN A 257 16.19 2.56 18.77
N SER A 258 16.82 3.71 18.98
CA SER A 258 18.24 3.86 19.21
C SER A 258 18.57 3.54 20.67
N THR A 259 19.51 2.62 20.88
CA THR A 259 20.46 2.73 22.01
C THR A 259 21.83 3.02 21.42
N ASN A 260 22.36 4.19 21.77
CA ASN A 260 23.71 4.64 21.45
C ASN A 260 24.73 3.58 21.90
N GLY A 261 25.46 3.01 20.93
CA GLY A 261 26.55 2.08 21.18
C GLY A 261 27.30 1.81 19.88
N ASP A 262 28.50 2.38 19.79
CA ASP A 262 29.62 2.03 18.90
C ASP A 262 29.35 1.94 17.37
N ARG A 263 29.68 3.01 16.64
CA ARG A 263 29.81 3.00 15.17
C ARG A 263 31.18 2.43 14.78
N SER A 264 31.39 1.14 15.00
CA SER A 264 32.50 0.40 14.41
C SER A 264 31.98 -0.40 13.21
N LYS A 265 32.44 -0.01 12.01
CA LYS A 265 32.34 -0.69 10.69
C LYS A 265 31.28 -1.80 10.57
N LYS A 266 30.00 -1.46 10.32
CA LYS A 266 29.06 -2.42 9.73
C LYS A 266 29.34 -2.52 8.24
N ASN A 267 29.76 -3.69 7.77
CA ASN A 267 29.80 -4.01 6.34
C ASN A 267 28.43 -3.66 5.72
N ALA A 268 28.42 -2.88 4.64
CA ALA A 268 27.20 -2.53 3.93
C ALA A 268 26.64 -3.79 3.24
N SER A 269 25.62 -4.40 3.83
CA SER A 269 24.91 -5.55 3.24
C SER A 269 24.19 -5.12 1.96
N THR A 270 24.37 -5.90 0.90
CA THR A 270 23.87 -5.61 -0.43
C THR A 270 22.33 -5.72 -0.48
N PRO A 271 21.62 -4.81 -1.17
CA PRO A 271 20.15 -4.87 -1.25
C PRO A 271 19.66 -6.14 -1.97
N ILE A 272 18.72 -6.83 -1.34
CA ILE A 272 18.06 -8.05 -1.81
C ILE A 272 16.66 -7.73 -2.36
N GLY A 273 16.31 -8.30 -3.51
CA GLY A 273 14.94 -8.35 -4.00
C GLY A 273 14.30 -9.72 -3.72
N ILE A 274 13.01 -9.75 -3.38
CA ILE A 274 12.26 -11.00 -3.20
C ILE A 274 11.10 -11.04 -4.18
N VAL A 275 10.92 -12.16 -4.89
CA VAL A 275 9.78 -12.41 -5.79
C VAL A 275 9.16 -13.74 -5.42
N CYS A 276 7.90 -13.75 -5.00
CA CYS A 276 7.18 -14.99 -4.70
C CYS A 276 5.76 -14.98 -5.26
N ASN A 277 5.09 -16.14 -5.27
CA ASN A 277 3.65 -16.22 -5.51
C ASN A 277 2.86 -16.48 -4.21
N GLY A 278 1.92 -15.58 -3.93
CA GLY A 278 1.08 -15.64 -2.74
C GLY A 278 1.69 -14.93 -1.53
N MET A 279 0.85 -14.17 -0.82
CA MET A 279 1.30 -13.30 0.27
C MET A 279 1.96 -14.05 1.43
N GLY A 280 1.43 -15.22 1.81
CA GLY A 280 2.01 -16.02 2.89
C GLY A 280 3.44 -16.47 2.60
N LEU A 281 3.72 -16.90 1.35
CA LEU A 281 5.06 -17.29 0.92
C LEU A 281 5.99 -16.09 0.87
N THR A 282 5.53 -14.96 0.32
CA THR A 282 6.31 -13.71 0.27
C THR A 282 6.73 -13.25 1.67
N LEU A 283 5.81 -13.26 2.65
CA LEU A 283 6.10 -12.85 4.02
C LEU A 283 7.02 -13.85 4.75
N ALA A 284 6.83 -15.16 4.55
CA ALA A 284 7.72 -16.17 5.11
C ALA A 284 9.16 -16.05 4.56
N ALA A 285 9.29 -15.77 3.26
CA ALA A 285 10.59 -15.53 2.63
C ALA A 285 11.26 -14.26 3.16
N LEU A 286 10.50 -13.17 3.31
CA LEU A 286 10.96 -11.93 3.92
C LEU A 286 11.50 -12.16 5.33
N ASP A 287 10.72 -12.83 6.19
CA ASP A 287 11.10 -13.11 7.58
C ASP A 287 12.38 -13.95 7.65
N LEU A 288 12.50 -14.99 6.82
CA LEU A 288 13.68 -15.86 6.83
C LEU A 288 14.93 -15.16 6.29
N VAL A 289 14.83 -14.39 5.21
CA VAL A 289 15.98 -13.62 4.68
C VAL A 289 16.47 -12.61 5.73
N CYS A 290 15.55 -11.89 6.38
CA CYS A 290 15.87 -10.97 7.47
C CYS A 290 16.49 -11.71 8.67
N ARG A 291 15.96 -12.88 9.05
CA ARG A 291 16.50 -13.73 10.12
C ARG A 291 17.94 -14.17 9.85
N PHE A 292 18.28 -14.43 8.59
CA PHE A 292 19.64 -14.76 8.17
C PHE A 292 20.53 -13.54 7.91
N GLY A 293 20.07 -12.33 8.25
CA GLY A 293 20.87 -11.09 8.17
C GLY A 293 20.95 -10.48 6.77
N GLY A 294 20.01 -10.80 5.88
CA GLY A 294 19.87 -10.16 4.58
C GLY A 294 19.17 -8.79 4.66
N ASN A 295 19.62 -7.84 3.85
CA ASN A 295 19.01 -6.51 3.73
C ASN A 295 18.02 -6.46 2.57
N VAL A 296 16.73 -6.68 2.84
CA VAL A 296 15.68 -6.69 1.80
C VAL A 296 15.31 -5.26 1.41
N ALA A 297 15.53 -4.92 0.14
CA ALA A 297 15.21 -3.61 -0.44
C ALA A 297 13.81 -3.55 -1.05
N GLY A 298 13.27 -4.70 -1.46
CA GLY A 298 11.92 -4.78 -2.02
C GLY A 298 11.46 -6.22 -2.15
N PHE A 299 10.14 -6.42 -2.09
CA PHE A 299 9.51 -7.71 -2.33
C PHE A 299 8.30 -7.54 -3.24
N ILE A 300 8.04 -8.54 -4.08
CA ILE A 300 6.95 -8.52 -5.05
C ILE A 300 6.20 -9.86 -4.99
N ASN A 301 4.89 -9.79 -4.86
CA ASN A 301 4.01 -10.93 -5.00
C ASN A 301 3.42 -10.96 -6.42
N VAL A 302 3.81 -11.93 -7.24
CA VAL A 302 3.33 -12.07 -8.63
C VAL A 302 1.92 -12.71 -8.73
N GLY A 303 1.36 -13.12 -7.58
CA GLY A 303 0.03 -13.72 -7.47
C GLY A 303 -0.02 -15.17 -7.93
N TRP A 304 -1.20 -15.78 -7.78
CA TRP A 304 -1.47 -17.14 -8.23
C TRP A 304 -2.29 -17.14 -9.52
N THR A 305 -2.11 -18.17 -10.34
CA THR A 305 -3.02 -18.53 -11.43
C THR A 305 -3.93 -19.67 -10.95
N VAL A 306 -5.02 -19.34 -10.27
CA VAL A 306 -6.00 -20.38 -9.85
C VAL A 306 -6.90 -20.72 -11.05
N GLY A 307 -7.12 -22.02 -11.31
CA GLY A 307 -8.17 -22.49 -12.23
C GLY A 307 -7.84 -22.46 -13.73
N GLY A 308 -6.63 -22.88 -14.13
CA GLY A 308 -6.26 -22.94 -15.57
C GLY A 308 -5.88 -21.59 -16.16
N GLY A 309 -5.41 -20.66 -15.32
CA GLY A 309 -4.83 -19.41 -15.78
C GLY A 309 -3.68 -19.65 -16.75
N ARG A 310 -3.69 -18.87 -17.84
CA ARG A 310 -2.70 -18.89 -18.92
C ARG A 310 -1.28 -18.62 -18.39
N PRO A 311 -0.30 -19.53 -18.59
CA PRO A 311 1.09 -19.34 -18.16
C PRO A 311 1.68 -17.99 -18.54
N GLU A 312 1.27 -17.45 -19.69
CA GLU A 312 1.72 -16.17 -20.25
C GLU A 312 1.43 -14.98 -19.32
N ILE A 313 0.38 -15.06 -18.49
CA ILE A 313 0.06 -14.00 -17.50
C ILE A 313 1.11 -13.98 -16.39
N LEU A 314 1.54 -15.16 -15.92
CA LEU A 314 2.52 -15.26 -14.85
C LEU A 314 3.92 -14.88 -15.35
N GLU A 315 4.26 -15.26 -16.58
CA GLU A 315 5.50 -14.84 -17.26
C GLU A 315 5.58 -13.31 -17.36
N GLY A 316 4.52 -12.66 -17.85
CA GLY A 316 4.47 -11.19 -17.94
C GLY A 316 4.59 -10.50 -16.59
N ARG A 317 4.00 -11.06 -15.52
CA ARG A 317 4.14 -10.53 -14.16
C ARG A 317 5.55 -10.73 -13.60
N LEU A 318 6.20 -11.85 -13.91
CA LEU A 318 7.58 -12.10 -13.52
C LEU A 318 8.54 -11.11 -14.22
N GLU A 319 8.34 -10.84 -15.51
CA GLU A 319 9.11 -9.81 -16.22
C GLU A 319 8.94 -8.42 -15.58
N GLN A 320 7.70 -8.03 -15.25
CA GLN A 320 7.42 -6.76 -14.57
C GLN A 320 8.05 -6.69 -13.18
N ALA A 321 8.10 -7.81 -12.45
CA ALA A 321 8.74 -7.89 -11.15
C ALA A 321 10.26 -7.69 -11.27
N LEU A 322 10.91 -8.36 -12.22
CA LEU A 322 12.34 -8.19 -12.50
C LEU A 322 12.68 -6.74 -12.89
N ALA A 323 11.84 -6.11 -13.72
CA ALA A 323 11.99 -4.70 -14.09
C ALA A 323 11.89 -3.76 -12.88
N SER A 324 10.91 -4.01 -12.01
CA SER A 324 10.66 -3.18 -10.82
C SER A 324 11.79 -3.30 -9.78
N LEU A 325 12.42 -4.47 -9.65
CA LEU A 325 13.59 -4.66 -8.77
C LEU A 325 14.89 -4.09 -9.36
N SER A 326 14.90 -3.79 -10.66
CA SER A 326 16.08 -3.29 -11.36
C SER A 326 16.24 -1.77 -11.27
N HIS A 327 15.17 -1.01 -11.02
CA HIS A 327 15.15 0.46 -11.03
C HIS A 327 14.32 1.00 -9.85
N PRO A 328 14.69 2.10 -9.17
CA PRO A 328 15.85 2.98 -9.37
C PRO A 328 17.13 2.56 -8.63
N HIS A 329 17.06 1.58 -7.73
CA HIS A 329 18.20 1.04 -6.99
C HIS A 329 18.35 -0.45 -7.33
N PRO A 330 19.32 -0.83 -8.18
CA PRO A 330 19.44 -2.21 -8.62
C PRO A 330 19.84 -3.11 -7.45
N VAL A 331 19.00 -4.11 -7.16
CA VAL A 331 19.35 -5.20 -6.25
C VAL A 331 20.45 -6.06 -6.87
N ARG A 332 21.37 -6.60 -6.07
CA ARG A 332 22.40 -7.53 -6.59
C ARG A 332 22.07 -9.00 -6.33
N VAL A 333 21.11 -9.28 -5.46
CA VAL A 333 20.63 -10.64 -5.23
C VAL A 333 19.11 -10.63 -5.28
N VAL A 334 18.53 -11.56 -6.04
CA VAL A 334 17.09 -11.78 -6.10
C VAL A 334 16.79 -13.18 -5.60
N LEU A 335 15.94 -13.29 -4.58
CA LEU A 335 15.29 -14.55 -4.23
C LEU A 335 14.00 -14.68 -5.03
N LEU A 336 13.88 -15.75 -5.80
CA LEU A 336 12.69 -16.09 -6.57
C LEU A 336 12.15 -17.43 -6.04
N ASP A 337 11.04 -17.41 -5.31
CA ASP A 337 10.40 -18.61 -4.75
C ASP A 337 8.95 -18.75 -5.26
N LEU A 338 8.73 -19.68 -6.19
CA LEU A 338 7.43 -19.96 -6.79
C LEU A 338 6.98 -21.40 -6.48
N LEU A 339 5.90 -21.54 -5.69
CA LEU A 339 5.35 -22.84 -5.31
C LEU A 339 3.97 -23.07 -5.92
N GLY A 340 3.73 -24.27 -6.46
CA GLY A 340 2.41 -24.67 -6.97
C GLY A 340 1.91 -23.84 -8.16
N SER A 341 2.81 -23.16 -8.86
CA SER A 341 2.49 -22.35 -10.03
C SER A 341 2.24 -23.21 -11.27
N ALA A 342 1.42 -22.71 -12.20
CA ALA A 342 1.26 -23.33 -13.52
C ALA A 342 2.54 -23.27 -14.37
N ILE A 343 3.49 -22.39 -14.03
CA ILE A 343 4.80 -22.30 -14.67
C ILE A 343 5.75 -23.34 -14.09
N THR A 344 6.47 -24.03 -14.97
CA THR A 344 7.51 -25.02 -14.63
C THR A 344 8.86 -24.33 -14.39
N LEU A 345 9.81 -25.04 -13.78
CA LEU A 345 11.18 -24.56 -13.63
C LEU A 345 11.80 -24.14 -14.98
N ASP A 346 11.60 -24.95 -16.03
CA ASP A 346 12.05 -24.61 -17.40
C ASP A 346 11.45 -23.28 -17.88
N GLY A 347 10.14 -23.07 -17.68
CA GLY A 347 9.47 -21.84 -18.07
C GLY A 347 9.99 -20.61 -17.32
N VAL A 348 10.20 -20.73 -16.00
CA VAL A 348 10.75 -19.64 -15.18
C VAL A 348 12.17 -19.28 -15.63
N VAL A 349 13.03 -20.28 -15.86
CA VAL A 349 14.40 -20.05 -16.31
C VAL A 349 14.42 -19.44 -17.72
N ALA A 350 13.53 -19.87 -18.62
CA ALA A 350 13.40 -19.29 -19.95
C ALA A 350 13.05 -17.79 -19.90
N VAL A 351 12.08 -17.38 -19.05
CA VAL A 351 11.73 -15.98 -18.84
C VAL A 351 12.92 -15.18 -18.31
N ILE A 352 13.60 -15.69 -17.27
CA ILE A 352 14.79 -15.06 -16.69
C ILE A 352 15.87 -14.87 -17.76
N HIS A 353 16.17 -15.91 -18.53
CA HIS A 353 17.19 -15.87 -19.56
C HIS A 353 16.85 -14.90 -20.70
N GLN A 354 15.59 -14.89 -21.17
CA GLN A 354 15.15 -13.98 -22.21
C GLN A 354 15.15 -12.52 -21.73
N TYR A 355 14.75 -12.27 -20.49
CA TYR A 355 14.82 -10.95 -19.84
C TYR A 355 16.28 -10.50 -19.70
N ALA A 356 17.14 -11.36 -19.16
CA ALA A 356 18.57 -11.12 -19.01
C ALA A 356 19.24 -10.74 -20.35
N LYS A 357 18.94 -11.50 -21.42
CA LYS A 357 19.44 -11.23 -22.77
C LYS A 357 18.99 -9.86 -23.32
N ARG A 358 17.71 -9.50 -23.13
CA ARG A 358 17.15 -8.21 -23.55
C ARG A 358 17.78 -7.03 -22.81
N HIS A 359 18.04 -7.20 -21.51
CA HIS A 359 18.55 -6.13 -20.63
C HIS A 359 20.09 -6.16 -20.46
N GLY A 360 20.78 -7.04 -21.18
CA GLY A 360 22.24 -7.13 -21.19
C GLY A 360 22.85 -7.60 -19.87
N TRP A 361 22.11 -8.38 -19.09
CA TRP A 361 22.66 -9.08 -17.93
C TRP A 361 23.62 -10.18 -18.40
N TRP A 362 24.68 -10.38 -17.63
CA TRP A 362 25.60 -11.53 -17.74
C TRP A 362 26.21 -11.71 -19.16
N ARG A 363 26.62 -10.62 -19.82
CA ARG A 363 27.39 -10.73 -21.07
C ARG A 363 28.82 -11.17 -20.75
N GLN A 364 29.25 -12.27 -21.38
CA GLN A 364 30.67 -12.60 -21.50
C GLN A 364 31.31 -11.68 -22.56
N GLU A 365 32.28 -10.84 -22.17
CA GLU A 365 33.24 -10.32 -23.14
C GLU A 365 34.26 -11.43 -23.42
N THR A 366 34.46 -11.76 -24.69
CA THR A 366 35.53 -12.65 -25.12
C THR A 366 36.88 -11.95 -24.87
N GLN A 367 37.42 -12.07 -23.68
CA GLN A 367 38.85 -11.84 -23.43
C GLN A 367 39.59 -13.19 -23.46
N PRO A 368 40.79 -13.28 -24.06
CA PRO A 368 41.59 -14.50 -24.02
C PRO A 368 41.97 -14.82 -22.57
N MET A 369 41.69 -16.05 -22.12
CA MET A 369 42.05 -16.52 -20.77
C MET A 369 43.56 -16.44 -20.53
N GLU A 370 43.96 -15.70 -19.49
CA GLU A 370 45.20 -15.98 -18.76
C GLU A 370 44.85 -16.98 -17.65
N GLU A 371 45.55 -18.12 -17.60
CA GLU A 371 45.23 -19.25 -16.70
C GLU A 371 45.29 -18.85 -15.22
N LEU A 372 44.15 -18.91 -14.53
CA LEU A 372 44.09 -18.82 -13.07
C LEU A 372 44.53 -20.16 -12.43
N PRO A 373 45.27 -20.13 -11.30
CA PRO A 373 45.78 -21.35 -10.67
C PRO A 373 44.66 -22.19 -10.05
N GLN A 374 44.72 -23.50 -10.29
CA GLN A 374 43.77 -24.51 -9.80
C GLN A 374 43.76 -24.57 -8.25
N PRO A 375 42.58 -24.62 -7.59
CA PRO A 375 42.51 -24.75 -6.14
C PRO A 375 42.77 -26.18 -5.68
N LEU A 376 43.56 -26.32 -4.61
CA LEU A 376 43.87 -27.57 -3.92
C LEU A 376 42.62 -28.22 -3.31
N SER A 377 42.53 -29.53 -3.47
CA SER A 377 41.43 -30.40 -3.05
C SER A 377 41.25 -30.46 -1.53
N THR A 378 40.05 -30.10 -1.04
CA THR A 378 39.50 -30.60 0.24
C THR A 378 37.99 -30.80 0.09
N THR A 379 37.46 -31.80 0.78
CA THR A 379 36.05 -32.23 0.77
C THR A 379 35.10 -31.08 1.14
N ARG A 380 34.17 -30.72 0.25
CA ARG A 380 33.27 -29.56 0.37
C ARG A 380 31.83 -29.98 0.65
N SER A 381 31.12 -29.21 1.48
CA SER A 381 29.67 -29.35 1.66
C SER A 381 28.91 -28.72 0.48
N GLU A 382 27.66 -29.10 0.24
CA GLU A 382 26.84 -28.55 -0.87
C GLU A 382 26.73 -27.01 -0.84
N GLY A 383 26.70 -26.42 0.37
CA GLY A 383 26.71 -24.97 0.54
C GLY A 383 28.00 -24.30 0.06
N ASP A 384 29.15 -24.98 0.19
CA ASP A 384 30.44 -24.48 -0.27
C ASP A 384 30.57 -24.56 -1.80
N LEU A 385 29.94 -25.55 -2.45
CA LEU A 385 29.91 -25.69 -3.91
C LEU A 385 29.10 -24.56 -4.57
N ALA A 386 27.93 -24.22 -4.03
CA ALA A 386 27.10 -23.13 -4.55
C ALA A 386 27.78 -21.76 -4.43
N VAL A 387 28.44 -21.48 -3.29
CA VAL A 387 29.18 -20.22 -3.07
C VAL A 387 30.42 -20.12 -3.98
N ASN A 388 31.12 -21.22 -4.25
CA ASN A 388 32.27 -21.24 -5.15
C ASN A 388 31.86 -21.08 -6.63
N ASN A 389 30.76 -21.72 -7.06
CA ASN A 389 30.20 -21.50 -8.39
C ASN A 389 29.70 -20.06 -8.55
N TRP A 390 29.09 -19.49 -7.51
CA TRP A 390 28.71 -18.07 -7.48
C TRP A 390 29.91 -17.13 -7.63
N ALA A 391 30.99 -17.33 -6.86
CA ALA A 391 32.16 -16.46 -6.92
C ALA A 391 32.83 -16.51 -8.30
N ASN A 392 32.92 -17.70 -8.89
CA ASN A 392 33.45 -17.90 -10.25
C ASN A 392 32.55 -17.24 -11.30
N ASN A 393 31.23 -17.45 -11.25
CA ASN A 393 30.29 -16.89 -12.22
C ASN A 393 30.10 -15.37 -12.07
N LEU A 394 30.25 -14.81 -10.87
CA LEU A 394 30.20 -13.37 -10.64
C LEU A 394 31.48 -12.67 -11.13
N ALA A 395 32.65 -13.27 -10.86
CA ALA A 395 33.94 -12.78 -11.34
C ALA A 395 34.02 -12.77 -12.88
N LEU A 396 33.45 -13.79 -13.54
CA LEU A 396 33.34 -13.86 -15.01
C LEU A 396 32.39 -12.81 -15.62
N ASN A 397 31.48 -12.22 -14.82
CA ASN A 397 30.39 -11.37 -15.33
C ASN A 397 30.49 -9.87 -14.98
N GLN A 398 31.59 -9.43 -14.34
CA GLN A 398 31.89 -8.03 -13.96
C GLN A 398 30.68 -7.17 -13.52
N GLY A 399 29.71 -7.76 -12.80
CA GLY A 399 28.61 -7.03 -12.18
C GLY A 399 27.44 -6.55 -13.07
N ARG A 400 27.22 -7.11 -14.27
CA ARG A 400 25.99 -6.82 -15.04
C ARG A 400 24.85 -7.78 -14.67
N GLY A 401 23.97 -7.37 -13.75
CA GLY A 401 22.75 -8.10 -13.36
C GLY A 401 22.84 -8.77 -11.97
N PRO A 402 21.71 -9.09 -11.32
CA PRO A 402 21.70 -9.73 -10.00
C PRO A 402 22.10 -11.21 -10.08
N ALA A 403 22.58 -11.77 -8.97
CA ALA A 403 22.55 -13.21 -8.73
C ALA A 403 21.11 -13.63 -8.37
N ILE A 404 20.67 -14.79 -8.84
CA ILE A 404 19.30 -15.27 -8.58
C ILE A 404 19.37 -16.56 -7.77
N VAL A 405 18.71 -16.57 -6.61
CA VAL A 405 18.41 -17.80 -5.88
C VAL A 405 17.01 -18.23 -6.26
N LEU A 406 16.88 -19.41 -6.83
CA LEU A 406 15.66 -19.88 -7.46
C LEU A 406 15.13 -21.13 -6.75
N ARG A 407 13.88 -21.07 -6.32
CA ARG A 407 13.12 -22.20 -5.81
C ARG A 407 11.82 -22.31 -6.59
N VAL A 408 11.70 -23.36 -7.39
CA VAL A 408 10.48 -23.69 -8.15
C VAL A 408 10.29 -25.20 -8.05
N LEU A 409 9.04 -25.66 -7.91
CA LEU A 409 8.75 -27.09 -7.89
C LEU A 409 8.92 -27.72 -9.27
N GLY A 410 9.58 -28.86 -9.34
CA GLY A 410 9.78 -29.64 -10.56
C GLY A 410 11.26 -29.82 -10.88
N GLU A 411 11.57 -30.89 -11.62
CA GLU A 411 12.92 -31.15 -12.11
C GLU A 411 13.19 -30.36 -13.39
N PRO A 412 14.38 -29.74 -13.55
CA PRO A 412 14.73 -29.08 -14.79
C PRO A 412 15.00 -30.11 -15.90
N SER A 413 14.66 -29.75 -17.13
CA SER A 413 15.17 -30.41 -18.33
C SER A 413 16.70 -30.32 -18.40
N ASP A 414 17.34 -31.20 -19.16
CA ASP A 414 18.81 -31.20 -19.32
C ASP A 414 19.32 -29.88 -19.92
N GLU A 415 18.58 -29.32 -20.88
CA GLU A 415 18.86 -27.99 -21.47
C GLU A 415 18.79 -26.87 -20.41
N THR A 416 17.79 -26.91 -19.53
CA THR A 416 17.64 -25.93 -18.45
C THR A 416 18.72 -26.10 -17.39
N ARG A 417 19.16 -27.33 -17.11
CA ARG A 417 20.26 -27.59 -16.18
C ARG A 417 21.57 -26.98 -16.68
N GLU A 418 21.91 -27.21 -17.94
CA GLU A 418 23.09 -26.61 -18.58
C GLU A 418 23.01 -25.08 -18.57
N LEU A 419 21.83 -24.52 -18.86
CA LEU A 419 21.61 -23.08 -18.81
C LEU A 419 21.79 -22.50 -17.39
N ILE A 420 21.24 -23.15 -16.36
CA ILE A 420 21.42 -22.72 -14.96
C ILE A 420 22.90 -22.74 -14.57
N GLU A 421 23.65 -23.79 -14.96
CA GLU A 421 25.08 -23.91 -14.66
C GLU A 421 25.91 -22.78 -15.31
N SER A 422 25.49 -22.31 -16.48
CA SER A 422 26.13 -21.20 -17.21
C SER A 422 25.79 -19.80 -16.70
N LEU A 423 24.79 -19.66 -15.82
CA LEU A 423 24.26 -18.39 -15.33
C LEU A 423 24.49 -18.24 -13.81
N PRO A 424 24.45 -17.01 -13.24
CA PRO A 424 24.52 -16.82 -11.79
C PRO A 424 23.15 -17.11 -11.14
N ILE A 425 22.62 -18.31 -11.41
CA ILE A 425 21.38 -18.84 -10.86
C ILE A 425 21.75 -20.01 -9.93
N SER A 426 21.23 -20.01 -8.70
CA SER A 426 21.42 -21.09 -7.74
C SER A 426 20.08 -21.68 -7.34
N LEU A 427 19.92 -22.99 -7.51
CA LEU A 427 18.72 -23.71 -7.09
C LEU A 427 18.72 -23.97 -5.58
N ALA A 428 17.53 -23.93 -4.98
CA ALA A 428 17.31 -24.29 -3.59
C ALA A 428 16.13 -25.27 -3.45
N ASP A 429 16.28 -26.24 -2.57
CA ASP A 429 15.30 -27.31 -2.31
C ASP A 429 14.19 -26.88 -1.33
N SER A 430 14.50 -25.93 -0.45
CA SER A 430 13.66 -25.48 0.65
C SER A 430 13.71 -23.97 0.80
N LEU A 431 12.66 -23.39 1.38
CA LEU A 431 12.62 -21.94 1.63
C LEU A 431 13.76 -21.51 2.56
N GLU A 432 14.08 -22.34 3.55
CA GLU A 432 15.15 -22.06 4.50
C GLU A 432 16.52 -22.05 3.82
N ALA A 433 16.81 -23.05 2.97
CA ALA A 433 18.03 -23.08 2.17
C ALA A 433 18.11 -21.88 1.22
N ALA A 434 17.01 -21.57 0.53
CA ALA A 434 16.92 -20.43 -0.38
C ALA A 434 17.23 -19.12 0.35
N ALA A 435 16.53 -18.84 1.46
CA ALA A 435 16.71 -17.62 2.24
C ALA A 435 18.12 -17.49 2.82
N LYS A 436 18.68 -18.60 3.34
CA LYS A 436 20.05 -18.64 3.86
C LYS A 436 21.06 -18.35 2.76
N LEU A 437 20.92 -18.99 1.60
CA LEU A 437 21.80 -18.76 0.45
C LEU A 437 21.70 -17.31 -0.02
N THR A 438 20.51 -16.76 -0.18
CA THR A 438 20.30 -15.35 -0.56
C THR A 438 21.02 -14.39 0.38
N ALA A 439 20.91 -14.60 1.70
CA ALA A 439 21.59 -13.78 2.69
C ALA A 439 23.13 -13.92 2.64
N VAL A 440 23.63 -15.14 2.42
CA VAL A 440 25.07 -15.39 2.23
C VAL A 440 25.60 -14.66 0.99
N LEU A 441 24.90 -14.77 -0.14
CA LEU A 441 25.28 -14.10 -1.39
C LEU A 441 25.27 -12.57 -1.25
N ALA A 442 24.31 -12.02 -0.51
CA ALA A 442 24.20 -10.57 -0.30
C ALA A 442 25.29 -10.00 0.62
N ASN A 443 25.81 -10.83 1.54
CA ASN A 443 26.82 -10.47 2.52
C ASN A 443 28.24 -10.87 2.12
N ALA A 444 28.41 -11.55 0.98
CA ALA A 444 29.72 -11.89 0.44
C ALA A 444 30.54 -10.62 0.13
N PRO A 445 31.87 -10.64 0.35
CA PRO A 445 32.74 -9.51 0.08
C PRO A 445 32.67 -9.14 -1.41
N GLN A 446 32.47 -7.84 -1.67
CA GLN A 446 32.47 -7.32 -3.04
C GLN A 446 33.92 -7.37 -3.54
N VAL A 447 34.17 -8.15 -4.60
CA VAL A 447 35.47 -8.24 -5.28
C VAL A 447 35.67 -7.04 -6.20
#